data_AF-A0A2D6RND8-F1
#
_entry.id   AF-A0A2D6RND8-F1
#
_cell.length_a   1.000
_cell.length_b   1.000
_cell.length_c   1.000
_cell.angle_alpha   90.00
_cell.angle_beta   90.00
_cell.angle_gamma   90.00
#
_symmetry.space_group_name_H-M   'P 1'
#
loop_
_entity.id
_entity.type
_entity.pdbx_description
1 polymer ?
#
loop_
_entity_poly.entity_id
_entity_poly.type
_entity_poly.pdbx_seq_one_letter_code
_entity_poly.pdbx_strand_id
1 'polypeptide(L)'
;MRDTILEITLKVIEEANTVLETKEIQEKVEASIKDITRTKLFSRLNNLRGEGLIKGKFVGPGKGVWIWWKKDAFSENENSTK
;
A
#
# COMPACT_ATOMS: atom_id res chain seq x y z
N MET A 1 16.45 12.29 -7.03
CA MET A 1 15.31 13.10 -6.55
C MET A 1 14.50 12.20 -5.62
N ARG A 2 14.28 12.57 -4.35
CA ARG A 2 13.47 11.76 -3.43
C ARG A 2 11.99 11.98 -3.72
N ASP A 3 11.22 10.91 -3.92
CA ASP A 3 9.76 10.99 -4.04
C ASP A 3 9.14 10.83 -2.64
N THR A 4 8.90 11.96 -1.97
CA THR A 4 8.33 11.98 -0.61
C THR A 4 6.94 11.32 -0.54
N ILE A 5 6.15 11.36 -1.62
CA ILE A 5 4.85 10.68 -1.64
C ILE A 5 5.07 9.17 -1.57
N LEU A 6 6.03 8.65 -2.34
CA LEU A 6 6.36 7.23 -2.34
C LEU A 6 6.86 6.76 -0.96
N GLU A 7 7.77 7.52 -0.35
CA GLU A 7 8.33 7.22 0.99
C GLU A 7 7.23 7.16 2.06
N ILE A 8 6.34 8.17 2.09
CA ILE A 8 5.25 8.21 3.07
C ILE A 8 4.21 7.12 2.80
N THR A 9 3.89 6.86 1.53
CA THR A 9 2.95 5.79 1.14
C THR A 9 3.46 4.43 1.61
N LEU A 10 4.76 4.15 1.42
CA LEU A 10 5.37 2.91 1.87
C LEU A 10 5.27 2.78 3.39
N LYS A 11 5.65 3.83 4.13
CA LYS A 11 5.57 3.85 5.59
C LYS A 11 4.15 3.55 6.09
N VAL A 12 3.13 4.18 5.50
CA VAL A 12 1.72 3.95 5.86
C VAL A 12 1.32 2.48 5.71
N ILE A 13 1.83 1.79 4.68
CA ILE A 13 1.52 0.38 4.43
C ILE A 13 2.33 -0.56 5.34
N GLU A 14 3.59 -0.23 5.62
CA GLU A 14 4.44 -1.01 6.53
C GLU A 14 3.93 -1.00 7.98
N GLU A 15 3.39 0.14 8.42
CA GLU A 15 2.79 0.31 9.75
C GLU A 15 1.38 -0.28 9.86
N ALA A 16 0.76 -0.66 8.74
CA ALA A 16 -0.59 -1.24 8.73
C ALA A 16 -0.56 -2.72 9.13
N ASN A 17 -1.45 -3.08 10.07
CA ASN A 17 -1.67 -4.47 10.49
C ASN A 17 -2.71 -5.22 9.63
N THR A 18 -3.38 -4.52 8.72
CA THR A 18 -4.43 -5.06 7.86
C THR A 18 -4.20 -4.62 6.42
N VAL A 19 -4.92 -5.25 5.49
CA VAL A 19 -5.05 -4.71 4.13
C VAL A 19 -5.73 -3.33 4.19
N LEU A 20 -5.33 -2.43 3.30
CA LEU A 20 -5.92 -1.09 3.17
C LEU A 20 -6.41 -0.85 1.75
N GLU A 21 -7.54 -0.16 1.62
CA GLU A 21 -8.01 0.38 0.36
C GLU A 21 -7.24 1.64 -0.05
N THR A 22 -7.23 1.97 -1.35
CA THR A 22 -6.60 3.21 -1.83
C THR A 22 -7.11 4.47 -1.13
N LYS A 23 -8.40 4.51 -0.74
CA LYS A 23 -8.98 5.66 -0.04
C LYS A 23 -8.42 5.81 1.38
N GLU A 24 -8.31 4.71 2.11
CA GLU A 24 -7.76 4.72 3.48
C GLU A 24 -6.28 5.14 3.47
N ILE A 25 -5.51 4.69 2.48
CA ILE A 25 -4.12 5.12 2.29
C ILE A 25 -4.08 6.62 1.99
N GLN A 26 -4.98 7.12 1.12
CA GLN A 26 -5.04 8.54 0.79
C GLN A 26 -5.29 9.39 2.02
N GLU A 27 -6.29 9.05 2.84
CA GLU A 27 -6.62 9.77 4.08
C GLU A 27 -5.44 9.82 5.05
N LYS A 28 -4.67 8.72 5.16
CA LYS A 28 -3.45 8.67 5.99
C LYS A 28 -2.30 9.49 5.42
N VAL A 29 -2.10 9.48 4.10
CA VAL A 29 -1.04 10.27 3.44
C VAL A 29 -1.36 11.76 3.46
N GLU A 30 -2.64 12.14 3.34
CA GLU A 30 -3.11 13.53 3.41
C GLU A 30 -2.75 14.22 4.74
N ALA A 31 -2.61 13.46 5.82
CA ALA A 31 -2.13 13.99 7.11
C ALA A 31 -0.70 14.55 7.05
N SER A 32 0.12 14.09 6.08
CA SER A 32 1.51 14.54 5.89
C SER A 32 1.72 15.35 4.61
N ILE A 33 0.93 15.11 3.56
CA ILE A 33 1.06 15.77 2.26
C ILE A 33 -0.32 16.31 1.84
N LYS A 34 -0.46 17.63 1.81
CA LYS A 34 -1.69 18.27 1.30
C LYS A 34 -1.86 18.04 -0.20
N ASP A 35 -3.12 18.00 -0.63
CA ASP A 35 -3.55 17.98 -2.03
C ASP A 35 -3.05 16.78 -2.86
N ILE A 36 -2.85 15.63 -2.21
CA ILE A 36 -2.56 14.40 -2.93
C ILE A 36 -3.82 13.89 -3.63
N THR A 37 -3.74 13.71 -4.94
CA THR A 37 -4.85 13.15 -5.70
C THR A 37 -4.79 11.63 -5.69
N ARG A 38 -5.97 10.99 -5.75
CA ARG A 38 -6.09 9.53 -5.87
C ARG A 38 -5.24 8.97 -7.03
N THR A 39 -5.20 9.65 -8.17
CA THR A 39 -4.40 9.24 -9.34
C THR A 39 -2.91 9.26 -9.05
N LYS A 40 -2.40 10.32 -8.40
CA LYS A 40 -0.98 10.42 -8.01
C LYS A 40 -0.60 9.32 -7.04
N LEU A 41 -1.41 9.11 -6.00
CA LEU A 41 -1.22 8.04 -5.03
C LEU A 41 -1.24 6.66 -5.69
N PHE A 42 -2.22 6.41 -6.54
CA PHE A 42 -2.38 5.13 -7.25
C PHE A 42 -1.17 4.81 -8.14
N SER A 43 -0.57 5.82 -8.78
CA SER A 43 0.68 5.65 -9.52
C SER A 43 1.82 5.20 -8.59
N ARG A 44 1.97 5.78 -7.39
CA ARG A 44 3.02 5.38 -6.44
C ARG A 44 2.80 3.98 -5.88
N LEU A 45 1.55 3.63 -5.58
CA LEU A 45 1.18 2.27 -5.17
C LEU A 45 1.56 1.23 -6.22
N ASN A 46 1.34 1.53 -7.50
CA ASN A 46 1.77 0.64 -8.59
C ASN A 46 3.29 0.55 -8.73
N ASN A 47 4.03 1.66 -8.53
CA ASN A 47 5.49 1.63 -8.53
C ASN A 47 6.02 0.75 -7.40
N LEU A 48 5.58 0.99 -6.16
CA LEU A 48 5.95 0.18 -4.99
C LEU A 48 5.63 -1.31 -5.18
N ARG A 49 4.49 -1.62 -5.81
CA ARG A 49 4.11 -3.00 -6.15
C ARG A 49 5.02 -3.59 -7.24
N GLY A 50 5.37 -2.81 -8.26
CA GLY A 50 6.29 -3.21 -9.33
C GLY A 50 7.70 -3.48 -8.82
N GLU A 51 8.13 -2.75 -7.80
CA GLU A 51 9.42 -2.93 -7.10
C GLU A 51 9.39 -4.07 -6.07
N GLY A 52 8.25 -4.70 -5.83
CA GLY A 52 8.10 -5.80 -4.86
C GLY A 52 8.16 -5.35 -3.39
N LEU A 53 8.04 -4.05 -3.11
CA LEU A 53 8.05 -3.50 -1.75
C LEU A 53 6.71 -3.72 -1.04
N ILE A 54 5.62 -3.72 -1.80
CA ILE A 54 4.27 -3.99 -1.31
C ILE A 54 3.55 -5.00 -2.22
N LYS A 55 2.44 -5.52 -1.73
CA LYS A 55 1.51 -6.34 -2.52
C LYS A 55 0.20 -5.57 -2.69
N GLY A 56 -0.54 -5.90 -3.74
CA GLY A 56 -1.84 -5.32 -4.00
C GLY A 56 -2.67 -6.15 -4.95
N LYS A 57 -4.00 -6.10 -4.80
CA LYS A 57 -4.96 -6.85 -5.62
C LYS A 57 -6.22 -6.03 -5.88
N PHE A 58 -6.71 -6.11 -7.12
CA PHE A 58 -8.05 -5.63 -7.46
C PHE A 58 -9.09 -6.67 -7.04
N VAL A 59 -10.08 -6.26 -6.23
CA VAL A 59 -11.12 -7.15 -5.70
C VAL A 59 -12.36 -7.29 -6.62
N GLY A 60 -12.26 -6.82 -7.87
CA GLY A 60 -13.20 -7.14 -8.94
C GLY A 60 -14.34 -6.14 -9.14
N PRO A 61 -15.15 -6.32 -10.21
CA PRO A 61 -16.10 -5.32 -10.71
C PRO A 61 -17.26 -5.03 -9.74
N GLY A 62 -17.60 -5.96 -8.84
CA GLY A 62 -18.67 -5.74 -7.85
C GLY A 62 -18.29 -4.75 -6.74
N LYS A 63 -16.99 -4.61 -6.42
CA LYS A 63 -16.49 -3.65 -5.43
C LYS A 63 -15.73 -2.48 -6.05
N GLY A 64 -15.08 -2.69 -7.19
CA GLY A 64 -14.34 -1.64 -7.91
C GLY A 64 -13.12 -1.09 -7.14
N VAL A 65 -12.58 -1.86 -6.20
CA VAL A 65 -11.59 -1.40 -5.23
C VAL A 65 -10.27 -2.17 -5.36
N TRP A 66 -9.18 -1.48 -5.05
CA TRP A 66 -7.86 -2.06 -4.83
C TRP A 66 -7.56 -2.13 -3.35
N ILE A 67 -7.05 -3.27 -2.90
CA ILE A 67 -6.49 -3.46 -1.57
C ILE A 67 -4.97 -3.62 -1.65
N TRP A 68 -4.26 -3.12 -0.65
CA TRP A 68 -2.79 -3.06 -0.57
C TRP A 68 -2.31 -3.50 0.80
N TRP A 69 -1.13 -4.12 0.86
CA TRP A 69 -0.55 -4.61 2.11
C TRP A 69 0.96 -4.78 2.00
N LYS A 70 1.63 -4.82 3.15
CA LYS A 70 3.07 -5.07 3.24
C LYS A 70 3.45 -6.42 2.65
N LYS A 71 4.64 -6.51 2.05
CA LYS A 71 5.09 -7.69 1.29
C LYS A 71 5.06 -9.00 2.09
N ASP A 72 5.21 -8.91 3.41
CA ASP A 72 5.32 -10.00 4.39
C ASP A 72 4.05 -10.19 5.24
N ALA A 73 2.92 -9.54 4.90
CA ALA A 73 1.71 -9.55 5.74
C ALA A 73 1.12 -10.95 6.00
N PHE A 74 1.48 -11.96 5.20
CA PHE A 74 1.00 -13.34 5.30
C PHE A 74 2.16 -14.34 5.40
N SER A 75 3.35 -13.86 5.75
CA SER A 75 4.54 -14.67 5.89
C SER A 75 4.66 -15.14 7.34
N GLU A 76 3.87 -16.13 7.75
CA GLU A 76 4.06 -16.82 9.04
C GLU A 76 4.32 -18.33 8.83
N ASN A 77 5.49 -18.76 9.34
CA ASN A 77 5.89 -20.14 9.68
C ASN A 77 6.19 -21.18 8.58
N GLU A 78 7.40 -21.15 8.00
CA GLU A 78 8.04 -22.36 7.44
C GLU A 78 9.08 -23.01 8.39
N ASN A 79 9.28 -22.51 9.63
CA ASN A 79 10.30 -23.00 10.56
C ASN A 79 9.80 -23.37 11.98
N SER A 80 8.60 -23.96 12.10
CA SER A 80 8.14 -24.57 13.37
C SER A 80 7.81 -26.06 13.22
N THR A 81 8.68 -26.81 12.55
CA THR A 81 8.70 -28.28 12.64
C THR A 81 10.13 -28.78 12.57
N LYS A 82 10.84 -28.70 13.70
CA LYS A 82 11.97 -29.57 14.02
C LYS A 82 11.85 -30.02 15.46
#